data_AF-A0A9E0JA67-F1
#
_entry.id   AF-A0A9E0JA67-F1
#
_cell.length_a   1.000
_cell.length_b   1.000
_cell.length_c   1.000
_cell.angle_alpha   90.00
_cell.angle_beta   90.00
_cell.angle_gamma   90.00
#
_symmetry.space_group_name_H-M   'P 1'
#
loop_
_entity.id
_entity.type
_entity.pdbx_description
1 polymer ?
#
loop_
_entity_poly.entity_id
_entity_poly.type
_entity_poly.pdbx_seq_one_letter_code
_entity_poly.pdbx_strand_id
1 'polypeptide(L)'
;MLYEDEDDIFMGSPKSKFFDILFNANRNLVKEKLLDIVERYNAMELLLEEHLGSNVHQAVHSLLLERADEIHERNNDFFIATVGEILTQNE
;
A
#
# COMPACT_ATOMS: atom_id res chain seq x y z
N MET A 1 -10.78 -8.28 35.58
CA MET A 1 -10.75 -7.23 34.54
C MET A 1 -10.45 -7.95 33.24
N LEU A 2 -11.44 -8.03 32.34
CA LEU A 2 -11.36 -8.73 31.06
C LEU A 2 -11.77 -7.73 29.98
N TYR A 3 -10.90 -6.77 29.69
CA TYR A 3 -11.02 -5.78 28.62
C TYR A 3 -9.62 -5.30 28.18
N GLU A 4 -8.66 -6.22 27.98
CA GLU A 4 -7.32 -5.87 27.47
C GLU A 4 -6.95 -6.59 26.17
N ASP A 5 -7.78 -7.52 25.67
CA ASP A 5 -7.44 -8.29 24.45
C ASP A 5 -7.99 -7.69 23.14
N GLU A 6 -8.84 -6.64 23.19
CA GLU A 6 -9.36 -5.97 21.98
C GLU A 6 -8.55 -4.73 21.56
N ASP A 7 -7.65 -4.22 22.42
CA ASP A 7 -6.87 -3.01 22.15
C ASP A 7 -5.54 -3.26 21.41
N ASP A 8 -5.08 -4.51 21.31
CA ASP A 8 -3.78 -4.82 20.70
C ASP A 8 -3.82 -4.80 19.15
N ILE A 9 -5.02 -4.91 18.55
CA ILE A 9 -5.22 -4.72 17.11
C ILE A 9 -4.95 -3.26 16.68
N PHE A 10 -4.92 -2.30 17.61
CA PHE A 10 -4.74 -0.88 17.31
C PHE A 10 -3.32 -0.31 17.55
N MET A 11 -2.37 -1.08 18.10
CA MET A 11 -1.05 -0.56 18.52
C MET A 11 0.04 -0.47 17.42
N GLY A 12 -0.17 -1.03 16.22
CA GLY A 12 0.81 -0.99 15.12
C GLY A 12 0.67 0.21 14.19
N SER A 13 1.79 0.70 13.61
CA SER A 13 1.72 1.69 12.51
C SER A 13 0.97 1.10 11.30
N PRO A 14 0.35 1.93 10.43
CA PRO A 14 -0.31 1.45 9.22
C PRO A 14 0.54 0.48 8.41
N LYS A 15 1.83 0.79 8.29
CA LYS A 15 2.83 -0.06 7.65
C LYS A 15 2.99 -1.42 8.34
N SER A 16 3.06 -1.46 9.67
CA SER A 16 3.15 -2.71 10.43
C SER A 16 1.94 -3.59 10.15
N LYS A 17 0.73 -3.02 10.30
CA LYS A 17 -0.52 -3.75 10.06
C LYS A 17 -0.63 -4.27 8.64
N PHE A 18 -0.19 -3.49 7.66
CA PHE A 18 -0.13 -3.91 6.27
C PHE A 18 0.72 -5.17 6.10
N PHE A 19 1.92 -5.21 6.68
CA PHE A 19 2.77 -6.39 6.62
C PHE A 19 2.19 -7.58 7.40
N ASP A 20 1.59 -7.32 8.57
CA ASP A 20 0.92 -8.36 9.35
C ASP A 20 -0.17 -9.05 8.53
N ILE A 21 -0.98 -8.29 7.79
CA ILE A 21 -2.01 -8.83 6.89
C ILE A 21 -1.39 -9.55 5.70
N LEU A 22 -0.36 -8.99 5.05
CA LEU A 22 0.31 -9.65 3.93
C LEU A 22 0.88 -11.03 4.31
N PHE A 23 1.37 -11.20 5.54
CA PHE A 23 1.98 -12.45 5.97
C PHE A 23 0.98 -13.46 6.53
N ASN A 24 -0.11 -13.00 7.15
CA ASN A 24 -1.01 -13.87 7.92
C ASN A 24 -2.40 -14.06 7.31
N ALA A 25 -2.85 -13.21 6.39
CA ALA A 25 -4.16 -13.37 5.73
C ALA A 25 -4.16 -14.52 4.70
N ASN A 26 -5.34 -14.78 4.12
CA ASN A 26 -5.49 -15.80 3.08
C ASN A 26 -4.52 -15.55 1.91
N ARG A 27 -3.64 -16.53 1.64
CA ARG A 27 -2.56 -16.40 0.64
C ARG A 27 -3.07 -16.12 -0.77
N ASN A 28 -4.27 -16.57 -1.14
CA ASN A 28 -4.83 -16.30 -2.47
C ASN A 28 -5.29 -14.85 -2.58
N LEU A 29 -6.02 -14.33 -1.59
CA LEU A 29 -6.43 -12.92 -1.56
C LEU A 29 -5.22 -11.99 -1.55
N VAL A 30 -4.19 -12.31 -0.75
CA VAL A 30 -2.95 -11.53 -0.74
C VAL A 30 -2.27 -11.55 -2.11
N LYS A 31 -2.19 -12.70 -2.78
CA LYS A 31 -1.60 -12.80 -4.12
C LYS A 31 -2.38 -11.98 -5.15
N GLU A 32 -3.70 -12.10 -5.17
CA GLU A 32 -4.56 -11.32 -6.05
C GLU A 32 -4.37 -9.83 -5.82
N LYS A 33 -4.30 -9.41 -4.55
CA LYS A 33 -4.09 -8.01 -4.23
C LYS A 33 -2.71 -7.49 -4.65
N LEU A 34 -1.66 -8.28 -4.46
CA LEU A 34 -0.32 -7.92 -4.92
C LEU A 34 -0.25 -7.83 -6.45
N LEU A 35 -0.94 -8.71 -7.17
CA LEU A 35 -1.03 -8.64 -8.63
C LEU A 35 -1.75 -7.37 -9.10
N ASP A 36 -2.88 -7.00 -8.47
CA ASP A 36 -3.58 -5.72 -8.73
C ASP A 36 -2.66 -4.51 -8.55
N ILE A 37 -1.85 -4.49 -7.47
CA ILE A 37 -0.90 -3.41 -7.22
C ILE A 37 0.17 -3.34 -8.31
N VAL A 38 0.70 -4.49 -8.76
CA VAL A 38 1.71 -4.56 -9.82
C VAL A 38 1.12 -4.10 -11.16
N GLU A 39 -0.10 -4.53 -11.50
CA GLU A 39 -0.78 -4.10 -12.74
C GLU A 39 -1.01 -2.58 -12.75
N ARG A 40 -1.51 -2.04 -11.64
CA ARG A 40 -1.70 -0.58 -11.48
C ARG A 40 -0.39 0.19 -11.56
N TYR A 41 0.68 -0.32 -10.96
CA TYR A 41 2.01 0.29 -11.06
C TYR A 41 2.47 0.39 -12.52
N ASN A 42 2.43 -0.71 -13.28
CA ASN A 42 2.84 -0.72 -14.67
C ASN A 42 1.95 0.19 -15.54
N ALA A 43 0.63 0.21 -15.30
CA ALA A 43 -0.27 1.11 -16.00
C ALA A 43 0.05 2.59 -15.74
N MET A 44 0.38 2.95 -14.49
CA MET A 44 0.81 4.32 -14.16
C MET A 44 2.14 4.68 -14.81
N GLU A 45 3.12 3.77 -14.84
CA GLU A 45 4.39 4.01 -15.56
C GLU A 45 4.16 4.25 -17.04
N LEU A 46 3.37 3.42 -17.72
CA LEU A 46 3.04 3.61 -19.15
C LEU A 46 2.34 4.96 -19.39
N LEU A 47 1.36 5.31 -18.55
CA LEU A 47 0.69 6.62 -18.66
C LEU A 47 1.68 7.77 -18.45
N LEU A 48 2.61 7.66 -17.50
CA LEU A 48 3.64 8.68 -17.28
C LEU A 48 4.60 8.77 -18.48
N GLU A 49 4.98 7.64 -19.08
CA GLU A 49 5.86 7.59 -20.26
C GLU A 49 5.22 8.29 -21.46
N GLU A 50 3.91 8.11 -21.66
CA GLU A 50 3.15 8.82 -22.70
C GLU A 50 3.17 10.35 -22.50
N HIS A 51 3.22 10.83 -21.25
CA HIS A 51 3.15 12.27 -20.93
C HIS A 51 4.52 12.94 -20.76
N LEU A 52 5.51 12.24 -20.20
CA LEU A 52 6.82 12.76 -19.82
C LEU A 52 7.97 12.24 -20.71
N GLY A 53 7.71 11.23 -21.54
CA GLY A 53 8.71 10.60 -22.39
C GLY A 53 9.78 9.82 -21.61
N SER A 54 11.00 9.74 -22.13
CA SER A 54 12.08 8.93 -21.55
C SER A 54 12.58 9.37 -20.17
N ASN A 55 12.08 10.47 -19.61
CA ASN A 55 12.54 11.06 -18.35
C ASN A 55 11.70 10.64 -17.13
N VAL A 56 10.70 9.75 -17.29
CA VAL A 56 9.79 9.33 -16.21
C VAL A 56 10.54 8.90 -14.95
N HIS A 57 11.51 8.00 -15.08
CA HIS A 57 12.23 7.47 -13.93
C HIS A 57 12.96 8.57 -13.14
N GLN A 58 13.54 9.55 -13.83
CA GLN A 58 14.18 10.69 -13.17
C GLN A 58 13.15 11.59 -12.48
N ALA A 59 12.02 11.88 -13.14
CA ALA A 59 10.96 12.69 -12.57
C ALA A 59 10.32 12.05 -11.33
N VAL A 60 10.04 10.74 -11.36
CA VAL A 60 9.54 9.98 -10.21
C VAL A 60 10.55 10.02 -9.07
N HIS A 61 11.84 9.81 -9.36
CA HIS A 61 12.88 9.86 -8.33
C HIS A 61 12.98 11.24 -7.66
N SER A 62 12.97 12.33 -8.45
CA SER A 62 12.95 13.69 -7.91
C SER A 62 11.72 13.94 -7.04
N LEU A 63 10.53 13.50 -7.47
CA LEU A 63 9.28 13.66 -6.72
C LEU A 63 9.35 12.97 -5.35
N LEU A 64 9.91 11.75 -5.29
CA LEU A 64 10.07 10.99 -4.05
C LEU A 64 10.96 11.72 -3.03
N LEU A 65 11.95 12.48 -3.49
CA LEU A 65 12.84 13.27 -2.64
C LEU A 65 12.21 14.61 -2.24
N GLU A 66 11.66 15.34 -3.21
CA GLU A 66 11.13 16.69 -3.03
C GLU A 66 9.84 16.72 -2.21
N ARG A 67 9.05 15.64 -2.25
CA ARG A 67 7.75 15.53 -1.57
C ARG A 67 7.70 14.34 -0.61
N ALA A 68 8.82 14.04 0.04
CA ALA A 68 8.96 12.85 0.90
C ALA A 68 7.87 12.76 2.00
N ASP A 69 7.53 13.88 2.64
CA ASP A 69 6.50 13.92 3.70
C ASP A 69 5.10 13.58 3.15
N GLU A 70 4.72 14.17 2.02
CA GLU A 70 3.44 13.87 1.37
C GLU A 70 3.39 12.42 0.87
N ILE A 71 4.48 11.91 0.32
CA ILE A 71 4.58 10.50 -0.06
C ILE A 71 4.42 9.60 1.17
N HIS A 72 5.02 9.97 2.30
CA HIS A 72 4.87 9.21 3.55
C HIS A 72 3.40 9.18 4.02
N GLU A 73 2.69 10.30 3.99
CA GLU A 73 1.26 10.37 4.31
C GLU A 73 0.43 9.50 3.37
N ARG A 74 0.64 9.64 2.05
CA ARG A 74 -0.06 8.83 1.04
C ARG A 74 0.23 7.33 1.18
N ASN A 75 1.42 6.95 1.60
CA ASN A 75 1.76 5.56 1.88
C ASN A 75 0.95 5.03 3.07
N ASN A 76 0.78 5.82 4.14
CA ASN A 76 -0.05 5.42 5.28
C ASN A 76 -1.50 5.22 4.87
N ASP A 77 -2.07 6.13 4.09
CA ASP A 77 -3.44 5.99 3.57
C ASP A 77 -3.58 4.73 2.69
N PHE A 78 -2.59 4.49 1.82
CA PHE A 78 -2.55 3.30 0.98
C PHE A 78 -2.51 2.01 1.80
N PHE A 79 -1.70 1.97 2.88
CA PHE A 79 -1.63 0.82 3.77
C PHE A 79 -2.98 0.55 4.45
N ILE A 80 -3.64 1.58 4.98
CA ILE A 80 -4.95 1.45 5.62
C ILE A 80 -5.99 0.93 4.62
N ALA A 81 -6.06 1.54 3.42
CA ALA A 81 -7.01 1.15 2.39
C ALA A 81 -6.81 -0.31 1.96
N THR A 82 -5.55 -0.71 1.70
CA THR A 82 -5.24 -2.07 1.24
C THR A 82 -5.54 -3.12 2.31
N VAL A 83 -5.25 -2.82 3.58
CA VAL A 83 -5.64 -3.69 4.71
C VAL A 83 -7.16 -3.87 4.75
N GLY A 84 -7.92 -2.77 4.63
CA GLY A 84 -9.38 -2.82 4.60
C GLY A 84 -9.93 -3.66 3.45
N GLU A 85 -9.35 -3.55 2.25
CA GLU A 85 -9.76 -4.33 1.09
C GLU A 85 -9.47 -5.84 1.26
N ILE A 86 -8.32 -6.22 1.81
CA ILE A 86 -7.99 -7.64 2.03
C ILE A 86 -8.89 -8.26 3.12
N LEU A 87 -9.21 -7.49 4.17
CA LEU A 87 -10.06 -7.96 5.26
C LEU A 87 -11.53 -8.11 4.83
N THR A 88 -12.07 -7.15 4.07
CA THR A 88 -13.47 -7.21 3.59
C THR A 88 -13.70 -8.29 2.54
N GLN A 89 -12.66 -8.76 1.84
CA GLN A 89 -12.76 -9.91 0.93
C GLN A 89 -12.74 -11.27 1.64
N ASN A 90 -12.46 -11.32 2.96
CA ASN A 90 -12.56 -12.53 3.76
C ASN A 90 -13.94 -12.72 4.42
N GLU A 91 -14.82 -11.71 4.38
CA GLU A 91 -16.22 -11.79 4.83
C GLU A 91 -17.15 -12.28 3.72
#